data_AF-A0A820KPI0-F1
#
_entry.id   AF-A0A820KPI0-F1
#
_cell.length_a   1.000
_cell.length_b   1.000
_cell.length_c   1.000
_cell.angle_alpha   90.00
_cell.angle_beta   90.00
_cell.angle_gamma   90.00
#
_symmetry.space_group_name_H-M   'P 1'
#
loop_
_entity.id
_entity.type
_entity.pdbx_description
1 polymer ?
#
loop_
_entity_poly.entity_id
_entity_poly.type
_entity_poly.pdbx_seq_one_letter_code
_entity_poly.pdbx_strand_id
1 'polypeptide(L)' 'MVADIRNHIKSCIPCLQNNHTRRKPPGALKPIKPPEGIW' A
#
# COMPACT_ATOMS: atom_id res chain seq x y z
N MET A 1 -26.47 -9.16 -0.01
CA MET A 1 -26.44 -8.61 -1.39
C MET A 1 -25.22 -7.71 -1.65
N VAL A 2 -25.09 -6.50 -1.09
CA VAL A 2 -23.90 -5.64 -1.35
C VAL A 2 -22.60 -6.24 -0.81
N ALA A 3 -22.66 -6.94 0.33
CA ALA A 3 -21.52 -7.64 0.90
C ALA A 3 -20.99 -8.75 -0.02
N ASP A 4 -21.89 -9.49 -0.68
CA ASP A 4 -21.55 -10.61 -1.56
C ASP A 4 -20.85 -10.12 -2.83
N ILE A 5 -21.32 -9.01 -3.40
CA ILE A 5 -20.67 -8.35 -4.55
C ILE A 5 -19.25 -7.91 -4.16
N ARG A 6 -19.07 -7.30 -2.97
CA ARG A 6 -17.74 -6.90 -2.48
C ARG A 6 -16.82 -8.10 -2.26
N ASN A 7 -17.35 -9.20 -1.75
CA ASN A 7 -16.59 -10.43 -1.55
C ASN A 7 -16.17 -11.05 -2.89
N HIS A 8 -17.06 -11.05 -3.87
CA HIS A 8 -16.76 -11.48 -5.23
C HIS A 8 -15.63 -10.64 -5.85
N ILE A 9 -15.70 -9.31 -5.77
CA ILE A 9 -14.64 -8.41 -6.25
C ILE A 9 -13.31 -8.66 -5.52
N LYS A 10 -13.33 -8.89 -4.21
CA LYS A 10 -12.14 -9.23 -3.42
C LYS A 10 -11.54 -10.59 -3.77
N SER A 11 -12.32 -11.53 -4.30
CA SER A 11 -11.82 -12.83 -4.75
C SER A 11 -11.10 -12.78 -6.10
N CYS A 12 -11.24 -11.69 -6.86
CA CYS A 12 -10.56 -11.50 -8.12
C CYS A 12 -9.06 -11.22 -7.91
N ILE A 13 -8.24 -12.27 -7.96
CA ILE A 13 -6.77 -12.20 -7.89
C ILE A 13 -6.18 -11.21 -8.92
N PRO A 14 -6.52 -11.26 -10.22
CA PRO A 14 -5.93 -10.33 -11.19
C PRO A 14 -6.35 -8.88 -10.92
N CYS A 15 -7.56 -8.66 -10.38
CA CYS A 15 -8.01 -7.33 -9.99
C CYS A 15 -7.21 -6.82 -8.79
N LEU A 16 -6.90 -7.66 -7.80
CA LEU A 16 -6.07 -7.29 -6.64
C LEU A 16 -4.61 -7.02 -7.03
N GLN A 17 -4.05 -7.79 -7.97
CA GLN A 17 -2.66 -7.64 -8.42
C GLN A 17 -2.45 -6.36 -9.24
N ASN A 18 -3.41 -6.00 -10.09
CA ASN A 18 -3.33 -4.80 -10.94
C ASN A 18 -3.90 -3.55 -10.26
N ASN A 19 -4.37 -3.66 -9.02
CA ASN A 19 -4.86 -2.50 -8.28
C ASN A 19 -3.67 -1.70 -7.72
N HIS A 20 -3.37 -0.57 -8.36
CA HIS A 20 -2.32 0.34 -7.94
C HIS A 20 -2.61 1.08 -6.62
N THR A 21 -3.81 0.92 -6.04
CA THR A 21 -4.13 1.57 -4.76
C THR A 21 -3.35 0.93 -3.61
N ARG A 22 -2.48 1.72 -3.00
CA ARG A 22 -1.73 1.32 -1.81
C ARG A 22 -2.63 1.46 -0.58
N ARG A 23 -2.98 0.33 0.06
CA ARG A 23 -3.66 0.32 1.38
C ARG A 23 -2.71 0.20 2.57
N LYS A 24 -1.42 -0.02 2.34
CA LYS A 24 -0.44 -0.11 3.41
C LYS A 24 -0.23 1.28 4.02
N PRO A 25 -0.27 1.42 5.35
CA PRO A 25 0.04 2.69 5.99
C PRO A 25 1.44 3.15 5.58
N PRO A 26 1.68 4.47 5.45
CA PRO A 26 3.02 4.98 5.29
C PRO A 26 3.83 4.59 6.54
N GLY A 27 4.99 3.97 6.32
CA GLY A 27 5.98 3.75 7.38
C GLY A 27 6.96 4.92 7.43
N ALA A 28 7.74 5.02 8.50
CA ALA A 28 8.86 5.94 8.55
C ALA A 28 9.87 5.59 7.44
N LEU A 29 10.35 6.60 6.71
CA LEU A 29 11.50 6.44 5.84
C LEU A 29 12.71 6.08 6.70
N LYS A 30 13.59 5.22 6.19
CA LYS A 30 14.88 4.99 6.85
C LYS A 30 15.63 6.34 6.87
N PRO A 31 15.99 6.87 8.05
CA PRO A 31 16.68 8.13 8.11
C PRO A 31 18.05 7.98 7.44
N ILE A 32 18.37 8.94 6.56
CA ILE A 32 19.72 9.09 6.03
C ILE A 32 20.49 9.85 7.11
N LYS A 33 21.67 9.33 7.49
CA LYS A 33 22.53 10.06 8.43
C LYS A 33 22.95 11.39 7.77
N PRO A 34 22.85 12.53 8.47
CA PRO A 34 23.38 13.77 7.95
C PRO A 34 24.88 13.62 7.66
N PRO A 35 25.42 14.29 6.62
CA PRO A 35 26.86 14.32 6.40
C PRO A 35 27.55 14.92 7.62
N GLU A 36 28.68 14.35 8.03
CA GLU A 36 29.42 14.90 9.17
C GLU A 36 29.88 16.33 8.86
N GLY A 37 29.48 17.29 9.69
CA GLY A 37 30.06 18.63 9.71
C GLY A 37 29.31 19.76 8.99
N ILE A 38 28.11 19.57 8.44
CA ILE A 38 27.33 20.70 7.86
C ILE A 38 25.85 20.60 8.24
N TRP A 39 25.35 21.62 8.96
CA TRP A 39 23.94 21.90 9.25
C TRP A 39 23.50 23.14 8.47
#